data_AF-A0A1F9RC95-F1
#
_entry.id   AF-A0A1F9RC95-F1
#
_cell.length_a   1.000
_cell.length_b   1.000
_cell.length_c   1.000
_cell.angle_alpha   90.00
_cell.angle_beta   90.00
_cell.angle_gamma   90.00
#
_symmetry.space_group_name_H-M   'P 1'
#
loop_
_entity.id
_entity.type
_entity.pdbx_description
1 polymer ?
#
loop_
_entity_poly.entity_id
_entity_poly.type
_entity_poly.pdbx_seq_one_letter_code
_entity_poly.pdbx_strand_id
1 'polypeptide(L)'
;MMKTRSLALLACLLAAGACAGKPAYLVSPSLRAAADPRVAVLPFDNQSTDMNAAEVMRKLAQENFGKRGYPPLSAGEVDAKLAGLGVSEGGQLPGVKPEAIGKALGADLLCYGNVEDFTFQNLGFVIRKSVKLQIKLVSAATGETLYEGNGAGKDVKLFMNQDEAKAAFVEQLAVKLVQNILKTPLKKEAETAAWKALDGLPRR
;
A
#
# COMPACT_ATOMS: atom_id res chain seq x y z
N MET A 1 30.49 33.53 -31.19
CA MET A 1 30.79 33.13 -29.79
C MET A 1 29.52 33.02 -28.94
N MET A 2 28.60 32.07 -29.19
CA MET A 2 27.44 31.89 -28.29
C MET A 2 26.72 30.52 -28.32
N LYS A 3 27.19 29.51 -29.09
CA LYS A 3 26.45 28.24 -29.28
C LYS A 3 26.94 27.05 -28.44
N THR A 4 28.16 27.10 -27.89
CA THR A 4 28.76 25.97 -27.15
C THR A 4 28.53 26.02 -25.63
N ARG A 5 28.14 27.17 -25.08
CA ARG A 5 27.83 27.30 -23.63
C ARG A 5 26.43 26.79 -23.25
N SER A 6 25.47 26.82 -24.19
CA SER A 6 24.08 26.41 -23.94
C SER A 6 23.90 24.89 -23.89
N LEU A 7 24.79 24.11 -24.50
CA LEU A 7 24.69 22.65 -24.52
C LEU A 7 25.19 22.01 -23.20
N ALA A 8 26.16 22.65 -22.53
CA ALA A 8 26.71 22.16 -21.27
C ALA A 8 25.74 22.34 -20.08
N LEU A 9 24.89 23.37 -20.11
CA LEU A 9 23.88 23.62 -19.08
C LEU A 9 22.70 22.65 -19.15
N LEU A 10 22.36 22.13 -20.34
CA LEU A 10 21.28 21.17 -20.51
C LEU A 10 21.67 19.74 -20.06
N ALA A 11 22.97 19.40 -20.13
CA ALA A 11 23.49 18.13 -19.64
C ALA A 11 23.55 18.04 -18.11
N CYS A 12 23.82 19.16 -17.41
CA CYS A 12 23.82 19.20 -15.95
C CYS A 12 22.41 19.11 -15.33
N LEU A 13 21.37 19.58 -16.01
CA LEU A 13 19.99 19.48 -15.49
C LEU A 13 19.41 18.05 -15.56
N LEU A 14 19.94 17.18 -16.43
CA LEU A 14 19.49 15.79 -16.56
C LEU A 14 20.10 14.85 -15.50
N ALA A 15 21.15 15.27 -14.80
CA ALA A 15 21.83 14.44 -13.80
C ALA A 15 21.22 14.55 -12.38
N ALA A 16 20.29 15.47 -12.14
CA ALA A 16 19.73 15.74 -10.80
C ALA A 16 18.43 14.96 -10.47
N GLY A 17 17.91 14.15 -11.40
CA GLY A 17 16.56 13.58 -11.30
C GLY A 17 16.44 12.16 -10.71
N ALA A 18 17.53 11.51 -10.30
CA ALA A 18 17.51 10.06 -10.01
C ALA A 18 17.94 9.71 -8.58
N CYS A 19 17.53 10.49 -7.58
CA CYS A 19 17.45 9.98 -6.20
C CYS A 19 16.08 9.31 -6.00
N ALA A 20 15.89 8.14 -6.62
CA ALA A 20 14.86 7.21 -6.16
C ALA A 20 15.37 6.63 -4.82
N GLY A 21 15.19 7.39 -3.73
CA GLY A 21 15.55 6.96 -2.39
C GLY A 21 14.94 5.59 -2.11
N LYS A 22 15.77 4.65 -1.64
CA LYS A 22 15.26 3.34 -1.21
C LYS A 22 14.18 3.58 -0.15
N PRO A 23 13.01 2.93 -0.25
CA PRO A 23 11.99 3.04 0.78
C PRO A 23 12.62 2.78 2.16
N ALA A 24 12.37 3.69 3.10
CA ALA A 24 12.84 3.55 4.46
C ALA A 24 11.96 2.54 5.18
N TYR A 25 12.58 1.51 5.75
CA TYR A 25 11.93 0.53 6.60
C TYR A 25 12.49 0.63 8.01
N LEU A 26 11.61 0.50 9.00
CA LEU A 26 12.01 0.19 10.36
C LEU A 26 11.89 -1.32 10.53
N VAL A 27 12.92 -1.99 11.05
CA VAL A 27 12.84 -3.40 11.49
C VAL A 27 13.48 -3.49 12.87
N SER A 28 12.69 -3.76 13.91
CA SER A 28 13.21 -3.95 15.26
C SER A 28 13.86 -5.33 15.41
N PRO A 29 15.00 -5.44 16.11
CA PRO A 29 15.62 -6.74 16.43
C PRO A 29 14.66 -7.71 17.13
N SER A 30 13.72 -7.21 17.94
CA SER A 30 12.73 -8.02 18.67
C SER A 30 11.79 -8.80 17.74
N LEU A 31 11.60 -8.35 16.49
CA LEU A 31 10.80 -9.07 15.49
C LEU A 31 11.35 -10.46 15.15
N ARG A 32 12.67 -10.64 15.24
CA ARG A 32 13.34 -11.92 14.95
C ARG A 32 13.28 -12.91 16.12
N ALA A 33 13.06 -12.42 17.34
CA ALA A 33 13.08 -13.24 18.54
C ALA A 33 11.77 -14.01 18.79
N ALA A 34 10.64 -13.54 18.26
CA ALA A 34 9.36 -14.25 18.40
C ALA A 34 9.38 -15.56 17.59
N ALA A 35 9.09 -16.70 18.21
CA ALA A 35 8.88 -17.97 17.50
C ALA A 35 7.46 -18.00 16.91
N ASP A 36 7.33 -18.24 15.61
CA ASP A 36 6.07 -18.40 14.85
C ASP A 36 4.90 -17.46 15.22
N PRO A 37 5.09 -16.13 15.12
CA PRO A 37 4.09 -15.18 15.55
C PRO A 37 2.85 -15.20 14.63
N ARG A 38 1.66 -15.27 15.25
CA ARG A 38 0.38 -15.10 14.54
C ARG A 38 0.14 -13.62 14.29
N VAL A 39 -0.16 -13.27 13.04
CA VAL A 39 -0.43 -11.88 12.66
C VAL A 39 -1.93 -11.63 12.50
N ALA A 40 -2.45 -10.63 13.20
CA ALA A 40 -3.77 -10.08 12.95
C ALA A 40 -3.62 -8.88 12.01
N VAL A 41 -4.15 -8.99 10.79
CA VAL A 41 -4.29 -7.84 9.89
C VAL A 41 -5.60 -7.13 10.23
N LEU A 42 -5.47 -6.00 10.92
CA LEU A 42 -6.59 -5.22 11.43
C LEU A 42 -7.31 -4.49 10.29
N PRO A 43 -8.54 -3.98 10.51
CA PRO A 43 -9.17 -3.05 9.59
C PRO A 43 -8.24 -1.87 9.28
N PHE A 44 -8.07 -1.57 8.00
CA PHE A 44 -7.19 -0.47 7.57
C PHE A 44 -7.93 0.86 7.67
N ASP A 45 -7.18 1.90 8.03
CA ASP A 45 -7.65 3.28 7.87
C ASP A 45 -7.67 3.67 6.38
N ASN A 46 -8.59 4.56 6.01
CA ASN A 46 -8.81 4.94 4.62
C ASN A 46 -8.85 6.46 4.48
N GLN A 47 -7.78 7.03 3.94
CA GLN A 47 -7.68 8.45 3.62
C GLN A 47 -8.00 8.75 2.15
N SER A 48 -8.38 7.73 1.39
CA SER A 48 -8.79 7.86 -0.01
C SER A 48 -10.29 8.14 -0.13
N THR A 49 -10.73 8.49 -1.34
CA THR A 49 -12.16 8.66 -1.66
C THR A 49 -12.84 7.36 -2.08
N ASP A 50 -12.11 6.25 -2.20
CA ASP A 50 -12.66 4.95 -2.61
C ASP A 50 -13.04 4.14 -1.36
N MET A 51 -14.33 3.85 -1.21
CA MET A 51 -14.87 3.15 -0.04
C MET A 51 -14.34 1.72 0.11
N ASN A 52 -13.90 1.09 -0.98
CA ASN A 52 -13.41 -0.30 -0.97
C ASN A 52 -11.89 -0.39 -0.77
N ALA A 53 -11.18 0.74 -0.77
CA ALA A 53 -9.72 0.76 -0.77
C ALA A 53 -9.12 0.04 0.45
N ALA A 54 -9.68 0.27 1.64
CA ALA A 54 -9.23 -0.39 2.87
C ALA A 54 -9.37 -1.91 2.78
N GLU A 55 -10.52 -2.42 2.34
CA GLU A 55 -10.76 -3.87 2.24
C GLU A 55 -9.84 -4.53 1.22
N VAL A 56 -9.69 -3.92 0.03
CA VAL A 56 -8.81 -4.41 -1.03
C VAL A 56 -7.36 -4.48 -0.55
N MET A 57 -6.86 -3.39 0.06
CA MET A 57 -5.47 -3.33 0.51
C MET A 57 -5.22 -4.24 1.72
N ARG A 58 -6.18 -4.38 2.63
CA ARG A 58 -6.11 -5.31 3.77
C ARG A 58 -5.99 -6.75 3.28
N LYS A 59 -6.81 -7.15 2.30
CA LYS A 59 -6.76 -8.49 1.72
C LYS A 59 -5.40 -8.77 1.07
N LEU A 60 -4.88 -7.83 0.27
CA LEU A 60 -3.56 -7.96 -0.36
C LEU A 60 -2.44 -8.04 0.69
N ALA A 61 -2.54 -7.31 1.79
CA ALA A 61 -1.61 -7.41 2.91
C ALA A 61 -1.65 -8.81 3.55
N GLN A 62 -2.84 -9.36 3.84
CA GLN A 62 -2.98 -10.73 4.37
C GLN A 62 -2.31 -11.77 3.47
N GLU A 63 -2.54 -11.70 2.16
CA GLU A 63 -1.91 -12.59 1.18
C GLU A 63 -0.38 -12.46 1.21
N ASN A 64 0.15 -11.23 1.31
CA ASN A 64 1.58 -10.98 1.33
C ASN A 64 2.25 -11.39 2.65
N PHE A 65 1.57 -11.27 3.80
CA PHE A 65 2.04 -11.85 5.06
C PHE A 65 2.15 -13.38 4.97
N GLY A 66 1.12 -14.04 4.42
CA GLY A 66 1.14 -15.50 4.21
C GLY A 66 2.30 -15.94 3.33
N LYS A 67 2.55 -15.24 2.22
CA LYS A 67 3.70 -15.48 1.32
C LYS A 67 5.07 -15.25 1.98
N ARG A 68 5.12 -14.59 3.14
CA ARG A 68 6.35 -14.25 3.88
C ARG A 68 6.58 -15.14 5.10
N GLY A 69 5.73 -16.14 5.34
CA GLY A 69 5.84 -17.04 6.49
C GLY A 69 5.22 -16.48 7.77
N TYR A 70 4.39 -15.44 7.68
CA TYR A 70 3.59 -14.94 8.80
C TYR A 70 2.14 -15.38 8.61
N PRO A 71 1.65 -16.40 9.33
CA PRO A 71 0.29 -16.90 9.15
C PRO A 71 -0.74 -15.87 9.63
N PRO A 72 -1.56 -15.28 8.73
CA PRO A 72 -2.55 -14.31 9.12
C PRO A 72 -3.78 -14.99 9.75
N LEU A 73 -4.37 -14.34 10.75
CA LEU A 73 -5.72 -14.68 11.20
C LEU A 73 -6.74 -14.42 10.10
N SER A 74 -7.86 -15.14 10.13
CA SER A 74 -8.95 -14.87 9.20
C SER A 74 -9.54 -13.47 9.46
N ALA A 75 -9.86 -12.74 8.39
CA ALA A 75 -10.40 -11.39 8.52
C ALA A 75 -11.72 -11.38 9.30
N GLY A 76 -12.61 -12.33 9.01
CA GLY A 76 -13.91 -12.44 9.69
C GLY A 76 -13.80 -12.70 11.19
N GLU A 77 -12.86 -13.56 11.64
CA GLU A 77 -12.63 -13.75 13.08
C GLU A 77 -12.06 -12.51 13.75
N VAL A 78 -11.15 -11.79 13.06
CA VAL A 78 -10.59 -10.52 13.55
C VAL A 78 -11.72 -9.51 13.74
N ASP A 79 -12.56 -9.34 12.72
CA ASP A 79 -13.62 -8.33 12.72
C ASP A 79 -14.70 -8.63 13.77
N ALA A 80 -15.13 -9.89 13.88
CA ALA A 80 -16.09 -10.31 14.88
C ALA A 80 -15.60 -10.05 16.32
N LYS A 81 -14.31 -10.30 16.59
CA LYS A 81 -13.72 -10.07 17.90
C LYS A 81 -13.49 -8.59 18.19
N LEU A 82 -13.06 -7.81 17.21
CA LEU A 82 -12.88 -6.35 17.33
C LEU A 82 -14.22 -5.64 17.56
N ALA A 83 -15.31 -6.11 16.95
CA ALA A 83 -16.64 -5.59 17.19
C ALA A 83 -17.05 -5.71 18.67
N GLY A 84 -16.65 -6.78 19.35
CA GLY A 84 -16.82 -6.95 20.80
C GLY A 84 -16.03 -5.93 21.65
N LEU A 85 -15.03 -5.27 21.08
CA LEU A 85 -14.27 -4.16 21.68
C LEU A 85 -14.79 -2.77 21.24
N GLY A 86 -15.90 -2.72 20.49
CA GLY A 86 -16.44 -1.49 19.92
C GLY A 86 -15.65 -0.95 18.72
N VAL A 87 -14.85 -1.79 18.06
CA VAL A 87 -14.06 -1.43 16.88
C VAL A 87 -14.61 -2.14 15.64
N SER A 88 -15.09 -1.36 14.69
CA SER A 88 -15.49 -1.81 13.35
C SER A 88 -14.63 -1.21 12.25
N GLU A 89 -14.01 -0.06 12.49
CA GLU A 89 -13.25 0.71 11.49
C GLU A 89 -11.79 0.91 11.92
N GLY A 90 -10.88 1.01 10.95
CA GLY A 90 -9.45 1.20 11.20
C GLY A 90 -9.13 2.46 12.03
N GLY A 91 -9.84 3.56 11.77
CA GLY A 91 -9.68 4.82 12.50
C GLY A 91 -10.04 4.76 13.99
N GLN A 92 -10.71 3.70 14.46
CA GLN A 92 -11.04 3.51 15.88
C GLN A 92 -9.95 2.76 16.65
N LEU A 93 -9.05 2.06 15.96
CA LEU A 93 -8.00 1.25 16.57
C LEU A 93 -7.06 2.03 17.51
N PRO A 94 -6.68 3.30 17.26
CA PRO A 94 -5.86 4.07 18.20
C PRO A 94 -6.50 4.27 19.58
N GLY A 95 -7.83 4.12 19.69
CA GLY A 95 -8.55 4.20 20.97
C GLY A 95 -8.43 2.95 21.84
N VAL A 96 -7.85 1.86 21.33
CA VAL A 96 -7.72 0.59 22.05
C VAL A 96 -6.25 0.21 22.17
N LYS A 97 -5.86 -0.21 23.38
CA LYS A 97 -4.48 -0.64 23.65
C LYS A 97 -4.13 -1.89 22.83
N PRO A 98 -2.93 -1.95 22.19
CA PRO A 98 -2.46 -3.12 21.45
C PRO A 98 -2.56 -4.43 22.25
N GLU A 99 -2.30 -4.40 23.55
CA GLU A 99 -2.35 -5.57 24.44
C GLU A 99 -3.76 -6.11 24.59
N ALA A 100 -4.77 -5.24 24.62
CA ALA A 100 -6.17 -5.65 24.69
C ALA A 100 -6.62 -6.29 23.37
N ILE A 101 -6.22 -5.70 22.23
CA ILE A 101 -6.49 -6.25 20.90
C ILE A 101 -5.81 -7.62 20.76
N GLY A 102 -4.53 -7.72 21.09
CA GLY A 102 -3.74 -8.95 21.08
C GLY A 102 -4.39 -10.07 21.88
N LYS A 103 -4.79 -9.77 23.12
CA LYS A 103 -5.47 -10.73 24.01
C LYS A 103 -6.81 -11.21 23.45
N ALA A 104 -7.62 -10.31 22.90
CA ALA A 104 -8.91 -10.67 22.32
C ALA A 104 -8.74 -11.57 21.08
N LEU A 105 -7.78 -11.21 20.22
CA LEU A 105 -7.53 -11.91 18.96
C LEU A 105 -6.75 -13.21 19.14
N GLY A 106 -5.90 -13.31 20.17
CA GLY A 106 -4.92 -14.38 20.31
C GLY A 106 -3.79 -14.23 19.28
N ALA A 107 -3.36 -12.99 19.03
CA ALA A 107 -2.33 -12.63 18.06
C ALA A 107 -1.11 -12.02 18.75
N ASP A 108 0.08 -12.30 18.22
CA ASP A 108 1.36 -11.77 18.70
C ASP A 108 1.74 -10.47 17.99
N LEU A 109 1.29 -10.35 16.73
CA LEU A 109 1.57 -9.21 15.86
C LEU A 109 0.27 -8.59 15.39
N LEU A 110 0.19 -7.27 15.51
CA LEU A 110 -0.92 -6.46 15.02
C LEU A 110 -0.45 -5.65 13.82
N CYS A 111 -1.04 -5.89 12.66
CA CYS A 111 -0.79 -5.10 11.46
C CYS A 111 -1.85 -4.01 11.32
N TYR A 112 -1.41 -2.77 11.50
CA TYR A 112 -2.15 -1.56 11.17
C TYR A 112 -1.81 -1.15 9.73
N GLY A 113 -2.80 -0.68 8.99
CA GLY A 113 -2.59 -0.16 7.64
C GLY A 113 -3.31 1.17 7.47
N ASN A 114 -2.71 2.06 6.68
CA ASN A 114 -3.31 3.33 6.26
C ASN A 114 -3.23 3.44 4.73
N VAL A 115 -4.39 3.51 4.07
CA VAL A 115 -4.48 3.72 2.63
C VAL A 115 -4.48 5.22 2.34
N GLU A 116 -3.32 5.75 1.97
CA GLU A 116 -3.12 7.19 1.74
C GLU A 116 -3.64 7.67 0.36
N ASP A 117 -3.63 6.78 -0.64
CA ASP A 117 -4.06 7.11 -2.01
C ASP A 117 -4.61 5.84 -2.66
N PHE A 118 -5.76 5.94 -3.32
CA PHE A 118 -6.37 4.88 -4.11
C PHE A 118 -7.17 5.51 -5.25
N THR A 119 -6.44 6.00 -6.24
CA THR A 119 -6.98 6.94 -7.23
C THR A 119 -6.78 6.45 -8.65
N PHE A 120 -7.87 6.41 -9.42
CA PHE A 120 -7.87 6.36 -10.88
C PHE A 120 -8.47 7.66 -11.43
N GLN A 121 -7.65 8.50 -12.03
CA GLN A 121 -8.05 9.79 -12.60
C GLN A 121 -7.77 9.80 -14.11
N ASN A 122 -8.75 10.26 -14.88
CA ASN A 122 -8.59 10.55 -16.30
C ASN A 122 -8.96 12.02 -16.54
N LEU A 123 -7.96 12.84 -16.90
CA LEU A 123 -8.06 14.27 -17.18
C LEU A 123 -7.89 14.56 -18.68
N GLY A 124 -8.24 13.61 -19.55
CA GLY A 124 -8.12 13.72 -21.01
C GLY A 124 -6.71 13.42 -21.51
N PHE A 125 -5.79 14.38 -21.34
CA PHE A 125 -4.39 14.23 -21.77
C PHE A 125 -3.52 13.52 -20.73
N VAL A 126 -4.05 13.33 -19.52
CA VAL A 126 -3.34 12.70 -18.42
C VAL A 126 -4.22 11.62 -17.82
N ILE A 127 -3.71 10.38 -17.78
CA ILE A 127 -4.27 9.35 -16.90
C ILE A 127 -3.30 9.07 -15.77
N ARG A 128 -3.83 9.10 -14.55
CA ARG A 128 -3.10 8.85 -13.31
C ARG A 128 -3.76 7.69 -12.57
N LYS A 129 -2.98 6.64 -12.34
CA LYS A 129 -3.24 5.55 -11.41
C LYS A 129 -2.27 5.70 -10.25
N SER A 130 -2.78 5.72 -9.02
CA SER A 130 -1.94 5.88 -7.84
C SER A 130 -2.55 5.11 -6.68
N VAL A 131 -1.77 4.22 -6.10
CA VAL A 131 -2.09 3.54 -4.85
C VAL A 131 -0.92 3.71 -3.90
N LYS A 132 -1.20 4.11 -2.66
CA LYS A 132 -0.22 4.24 -1.58
C LYS A 132 -0.74 3.57 -0.32
N LEU A 133 0.11 2.77 0.29
CA LEU A 133 -0.16 2.05 1.52
C LEU A 133 1.00 2.23 2.49
N GLN A 134 0.67 2.60 3.73
CA GLN A 134 1.57 2.50 4.86
C GLN A 134 1.14 1.31 5.71
N ILE A 135 2.10 0.50 6.16
CA ILE A 135 1.89 -0.59 7.11
C ILE A 135 2.76 -0.37 8.33
N LYS A 136 2.17 -0.66 9.49
CA LYS A 136 2.84 -0.70 10.79
C LYS A 136 2.54 -2.03 11.48
N LEU A 137 3.59 -2.77 11.82
CA LEU A 137 3.50 -4.02 12.56
C LEU A 137 3.89 -3.76 14.00
N VAL A 138 3.00 -4.09 14.93
CA VAL A 138 3.12 -3.79 16.35
C VAL A 138 3.14 -5.09 17.15
N SER A 139 4.02 -5.17 18.14
CA SER A 139 4.02 -6.21 19.16
C SER A 139 2.74 -6.11 19.99
N ALA A 140 1.94 -7.16 19.97
CA ALA A 140 0.73 -7.22 20.78
C ALA A 140 1.03 -7.28 22.28
N ALA A 141 2.23 -7.74 22.68
CA ALA A 141 2.61 -7.87 24.09
C ALA A 141 3.12 -6.55 24.71
N THR A 142 3.74 -5.68 23.90
CA THR A 142 4.47 -4.50 24.41
C THR A 142 4.02 -3.19 23.78
N GLY A 143 3.20 -3.22 22.74
CA GLY A 143 2.87 -2.04 21.93
C GLY A 143 4.05 -1.51 21.11
N GLU A 144 5.21 -2.17 21.13
CA GLU A 144 6.40 -1.76 20.39
C GLU A 144 6.13 -1.87 18.88
N THR A 145 6.56 -0.86 18.12
CA THR A 145 6.57 -0.93 16.67
C THR A 145 7.74 -1.77 16.19
N LEU A 146 7.45 -2.92 15.61
CA LEU A 146 8.42 -3.89 15.16
C LEU A 146 8.82 -3.70 13.70
N TYR A 147 7.88 -3.20 12.88
CA TYR A 147 8.13 -2.91 11.48
C TYR A 147 7.28 -1.73 11.00
N GLU A 148 7.86 -0.88 10.18
CA GLU A 148 7.13 0.11 9.39
C GLU A 148 7.61 0.06 7.93
N GLY A 149 6.65 0.08 7.01
CA GLY A 149 6.92 0.01 5.58
C GLY A 149 5.91 0.79 4.77
N ASN A 150 6.38 1.34 3.66
CA ASN A 150 5.60 2.18 2.77
C ASN A 150 5.66 1.60 1.36
N GLY A 151 4.51 1.50 0.70
CA GLY A 151 4.42 0.95 -0.64
C GLY A 151 3.63 1.86 -1.57
N ALA A 152 4.14 2.03 -2.79
CA ALA A 152 3.46 2.80 -3.82
C ALA A 152 3.48 2.10 -5.18
N GLY A 153 2.30 2.00 -5.79
CA GLY A 153 2.09 1.66 -7.19
C GLY A 153 1.57 2.89 -7.93
N LYS A 154 2.26 3.31 -8.99
CA LYS A 154 1.90 4.50 -9.78
C LYS A 154 2.07 4.20 -11.26
N ASP A 155 1.10 4.63 -12.06
CA ASP A 155 1.17 4.65 -13.52
C ASP A 155 0.60 5.98 -14.00
N VAL A 156 1.40 6.77 -14.71
CA VAL A 156 1.01 8.07 -15.25
C VAL A 156 1.29 8.07 -16.73
N LYS A 157 0.23 8.29 -17.52
CA LYS A 157 0.30 8.37 -18.99
C LYS A 157 -0.03 9.79 -19.43
N LEU A 158 0.85 10.38 -20.24
CA LEU A 158 0.70 11.70 -20.84
C LEU A 158 0.52 11.53 -22.35
N PHE A 159 -0.47 12.20 -22.93
CA PHE A 159 -0.71 12.23 -24.38
C PHE A 159 -0.44 13.63 -24.92
N MET A 160 0.55 13.75 -25.80
CA MET A 160 1.06 15.05 -26.26
C MET A 160 0.35 15.58 -27.51
N ASN A 161 -0.32 14.71 -28.29
CA ASN A 161 -1.01 15.09 -29.52
C ASN A 161 -2.49 14.66 -29.51
N GLN A 162 -3.34 15.39 -30.22
CA GLN A 162 -4.79 15.15 -30.23
C GLN A 162 -5.18 13.79 -30.85
N ASP A 163 -4.40 13.30 -31.83
CA ASP A 163 -4.64 12.00 -32.48
C ASP A 163 -4.14 10.83 -31.63
N GLU A 164 -3.00 10.96 -30.96
CA GLU A 164 -2.53 9.99 -29.97
C GLU A 164 -3.44 9.96 -28.73
N ALA A 165 -3.94 11.12 -28.28
CA ALA A 165 -4.90 11.20 -27.19
C ALA A 165 -6.22 10.52 -27.54
N LYS A 166 -6.73 10.70 -28.77
CA LYS A 166 -7.93 10.00 -29.26
C LYS A 166 -7.70 8.49 -29.36
N ALA A 167 -6.58 8.06 -29.94
CA ALA A 167 -6.24 6.64 -30.07
C ALA A 167 -6.08 5.97 -28.70
N ALA A 168 -5.33 6.59 -27.80
CA ALA A 168 -5.13 6.07 -26.45
C ALA A 168 -6.37 6.19 -25.55
N PHE A 169 -7.26 7.14 -25.81
CA PHE A 169 -8.57 7.20 -25.19
C PHE A 169 -9.43 6.02 -25.62
N VAL A 170 -9.47 5.69 -26.92
CA VAL A 170 -10.18 4.49 -27.43
C VAL A 170 -9.56 3.22 -26.87
N GLU A 171 -8.23 3.11 -26.89
CA GLU A 171 -7.51 1.98 -26.30
C GLU A 171 -7.80 1.86 -24.80
N GLN A 172 -7.83 2.99 -24.07
CA GLN A 172 -8.21 2.99 -22.67
C GLN A 172 -9.68 2.66 -22.45
N LEU A 173 -10.60 3.05 -23.32
CA LEU A 173 -11.99 2.63 -23.20
C LEU A 173 -12.08 1.11 -23.37
N ALA A 174 -11.34 0.52 -24.30
CA ALA A 174 -11.24 -0.93 -24.46
C ALA A 174 -10.58 -1.59 -23.24
N VAL A 175 -9.47 -1.06 -22.74
CA VAL A 175 -8.80 -1.56 -21.53
C VAL A 175 -9.68 -1.37 -20.31
N LYS A 176 -10.42 -0.27 -20.18
CA LYS A 176 -11.33 0.01 -19.07
C LYS A 176 -12.55 -0.90 -19.15
N LEU A 177 -13.04 -1.21 -20.35
CA LEU A 177 -14.07 -2.24 -20.57
C LEU A 177 -13.56 -3.61 -20.15
N VAL A 178 -12.35 -3.99 -20.57
CA VAL A 178 -11.68 -5.24 -20.15
C VAL A 178 -11.35 -5.24 -18.65
N GLN A 179 -10.99 -4.10 -18.05
CA GLN A 179 -10.70 -3.96 -16.62
C GLN A 179 -11.96 -3.96 -15.77
N ASN A 180 -13.08 -3.45 -16.28
CA ASN A 180 -14.40 -3.61 -15.68
C ASN A 180 -14.83 -5.09 -15.74
N ILE A 181 -14.51 -5.80 -16.83
CA ILE A 181 -14.67 -7.25 -16.96
C ILE A 181 -13.69 -8.01 -16.01
N LEU A 182 -12.46 -7.51 -15.82
CA LEU A 182 -11.40 -8.04 -14.93
C LEU A 182 -11.47 -7.47 -13.48
N LYS A 183 -12.55 -6.75 -13.16
CA LYS A 183 -13.01 -6.30 -11.83
C LYS A 183 -12.25 -5.19 -11.08
N THR A 184 -11.10 -4.65 -11.50
CA THR A 184 -10.54 -3.43 -10.84
C THR A 184 -9.45 -2.70 -11.65
N PRO A 185 -9.58 -1.40 -11.98
CA PRO A 185 -8.62 -0.68 -12.84
C PRO A 185 -7.25 -0.41 -12.20
N LEU A 186 -7.15 -0.54 -10.87
CA LEU A 186 -5.97 -0.30 -10.05
C LEU A 186 -5.28 -1.56 -9.54
N LYS A 187 -5.69 -2.76 -10.01
CA LYS A 187 -5.20 -4.03 -9.47
C LYS A 187 -3.66 -4.11 -9.43
N LYS A 188 -3.01 -3.75 -10.53
CA LYS A 188 -1.55 -3.77 -10.64
C LYS A 188 -0.88 -2.82 -9.65
N GLU A 189 -1.40 -1.60 -9.53
CA GLU A 189 -0.88 -0.58 -8.61
C GLU A 189 -1.11 -0.97 -7.15
N ALA A 190 -2.26 -1.56 -6.84
CA ALA A 190 -2.59 -2.08 -5.51
C ALA A 190 -1.69 -3.24 -5.11
N GLU A 191 -1.51 -4.25 -5.98
CA GLU A 191 -0.59 -5.37 -5.74
C GLU A 191 0.85 -4.87 -5.54
N THR A 192 1.28 -3.89 -6.36
CA THR A 192 2.62 -3.28 -6.24
C THR A 192 2.78 -2.54 -4.91
N ALA A 193 1.79 -1.74 -4.51
CA ALA A 193 1.82 -1.02 -3.25
C ALA A 193 1.85 -1.99 -2.07
N ALA A 194 0.97 -2.99 -2.04
CA ALA A 194 0.93 -4.00 -0.98
C ALA A 194 2.23 -4.80 -0.88
N TRP A 195 2.84 -5.15 -2.02
CA TRP A 195 4.12 -5.88 -2.01
C TRP A 195 5.25 -5.03 -1.46
N LYS A 196 5.40 -3.79 -1.95
CA LYS A 196 6.45 -2.85 -1.48
C LYS A 196 6.28 -2.46 -0.01
N ALA A 197 5.04 -2.34 0.48
CA ALA A 197 4.80 -2.03 1.89
C ALA A 197 5.33 -3.12 2.83
N LEU A 198 5.50 -4.35 2.35
CA LEU A 198 5.99 -5.49 3.11
C LEU A 198 7.33 -6.03 2.61
N ASP A 199 7.95 -5.45 1.58
CA ASP A 199 9.07 -6.10 0.92
C ASP A 199 10.33 -6.19 1.81
N GLY A 200 10.51 -5.20 2.68
CA GLY A 200 11.54 -5.11 3.71
C GLY A 200 11.27 -5.91 4.98
N LEU A 201 10.07 -6.48 5.14
CA LEU A 201 9.77 -7.38 6.26
C LEU A 201 10.63 -8.65 6.14
N PRO A 202 11.36 -9.09 7.18
CA PRO A 202 12.11 -10.34 7.14
C PRO A 202 11.21 -11.53 6.77
N ARG A 203 11.70 -12.53 6.04
CA ARG A 203 10.94 -13.77 5.79
C ARG A 203 11.14 -14.76 6.94
N ARG A 204 10.16 -15.66 7.12
CA ARG A 204 10.22 -16.83 7.99
C ARG A 204 10.17 -18.10 7.18
#